data_AF-A0A371Z059-F1
#
_entry.id   AF-A0A371Z059-F1
#
_cell.length_a   1.000
_cell.length_b   1.000
_cell.length_c   1.000
_cell.angle_alpha   90.00
_cell.angle_beta   90.00
_cell.angle_gamma   90.00
#
_symmetry.space_group_name_H-M   'P 1'
#
loop_
_entity.id
_entity.type
_entity.pdbx_description
1 polymer ?
#
loop_
_entity_poly.entity_id
_entity_poly.type
_entity_poly.pdbx_seq_one_letter_code
_entity_poly.pdbx_strand_id
1 'polypeptide(L)'
;MSMLGALWEPFATFGFMRRALVASVALGMGAGPVGVMLQLRRMSLIGDAMSHAILPGAAVGFLLAGGLSLTAMGLGGIVAGLGVALL
;
A
#
# COMPACT_ATOMS: atom_id res chain seq x y z
N MET A 1 23.12 -9.42 24.11
CA MET A 1 22.46 -9.52 22.79
C MET A 1 23.21 -8.63 21.81
N SER A 2 23.51 -9.10 20.60
CA SER A 2 24.05 -8.24 19.55
C SER A 2 22.98 -7.22 19.16
N MET A 3 23.34 -5.96 18.92
CA MET A 3 22.37 -4.91 18.53
C MET A 3 21.57 -5.27 17.27
N LEU A 4 22.17 -6.04 16.36
CA LEU A 4 21.51 -6.61 15.18
C LEU A 4 20.39 -7.59 15.54
N GLY A 5 20.54 -8.38 16.61
CA GLY A 5 19.51 -9.29 17.09
C GLY A 5 18.26 -8.55 17.53
N ALA A 6 18.42 -7.44 18.28
CA ALA A 6 17.30 -6.63 18.76
C ALA A 6 16.48 -5.98 17.63
N LEU A 7 17.12 -5.68 16.49
CA LEU A 7 16.43 -5.13 15.30
C LEU A 7 15.66 -6.21 14.53
N TRP A 8 16.15 -7.45 14.53
CA TRP A 8 15.57 -8.54 13.75
C TRP A 8 14.49 -9.33 14.49
N GLU A 9 14.62 -9.45 15.80
CA GLU A 9 13.73 -10.22 16.67
C GLU A 9 12.22 -9.90 16.51
N PRO A 10 11.79 -8.63 16.34
CA PRO A 10 10.39 -8.33 16.08
C PRO A 10 9.83 -8.95 14.78
N PHE A 11 10.66 -9.08 13.74
CA PHE A 11 10.26 -9.66 12.46
C PHE A 11 10.20 -11.19 12.52
N ALA A 12 11.01 -11.81 13.38
CA ALA A 12 11.01 -13.25 13.61
C ALA A 12 9.81 -13.69 14.46
N THR A 13 9.48 -12.92 15.50
CA THR A 13 8.47 -13.30 16.50
C THR A 13 7.05 -12.90 16.10
N PHE A 14 6.86 -11.76 15.42
CA PHE A 14 5.53 -11.25 15.08
C PHE A 14 5.15 -11.48 13.61
N GLY A 15 4.18 -12.37 13.37
CA GLY A 15 3.69 -12.68 12.03
C GLY A 15 3.12 -11.48 11.25
N PHE A 16 2.54 -10.48 11.94
CA PHE A 16 2.06 -9.26 11.28
C PHE A 16 3.22 -8.40 10.78
N MET A 17 4.33 -8.33 11.51
CA MET A 17 5.52 -7.57 11.14
C MET A 17 6.17 -8.17 9.89
N ARG A 18 6.22 -9.51 9.81
CA ARG A 18 6.68 -10.21 8.61
C ARG A 18 5.79 -9.93 7.39
N ARG A 19 4.47 -9.95 7.55
CA ARG A 19 3.53 -9.60 6.45
C ARG A 19 3.70 -8.14 6.02
N ALA A 20 3.85 -7.22 6.96
CA ALA A 20 4.10 -5.81 6.68
C ALA A 20 5.41 -5.59 5.93
N LEU A 21 6.49 -6.30 6.30
CA LEU A 21 7.78 -6.25 5.61
C LEU A 21 7.68 -6.76 4.17
N VAL A 22 7.04 -7.91 3.96
CA VAL A 22 6.83 -8.45 2.60
C VAL A 22 5.99 -7.48 1.77
N ALA A 23 4.92 -6.93 2.34
CA ALA A 23 4.07 -5.96 1.67
C ALA A 23 4.82 -4.67 1.31
N SER A 24 5.61 -4.09 2.23
CA SER A 24 6.35 -2.85 1.96
C SER A 24 7.44 -3.03 0.91
N VAL A 25 8.15 -4.17 0.92
CA VAL A 25 9.15 -4.51 -0.09
C VAL A 25 8.51 -4.72 -1.46
N ALA A 26 7.40 -5.47 -1.53
CA ALA A 26 6.67 -5.69 -2.77
C ALA A 26 6.11 -4.38 -3.35
N LEU A 27 5.52 -3.54 -2.49
CA LEU A 27 5.02 -2.21 -2.88
C LEU A 27 6.15 -1.29 -3.34
N GLY A 28 7.29 -1.27 -2.64
CA GLY A 28 8.44 -0.44 -3.02
C GLY A 28 9.01 -0.82 -4.38
N MET A 29 9.14 -2.13 -4.65
CA MET A 29 9.58 -2.62 -5.97
C MET A 29 8.59 -2.28 -7.09
N GLY A 30 7.28 -2.29 -6.83
CA GLY A 30 6.27 -1.90 -7.81
C GLY A 30 6.13 -0.39 -8.01
N ALA A 31 6.14 0.38 -6.93
CA ALA A 31 5.90 1.83 -6.95
C ALA A 31 7.11 2.61 -7.48
N GLY A 32 8.34 2.14 -7.27
CA GLY A 32 9.56 2.80 -7.76
C GLY A 32 9.55 3.04 -9.28
N PRO A 33 9.41 1.99 -10.11
CA PRO A 33 9.34 2.14 -11.57
C PRO A 33 8.17 3.01 -12.03
N VAL A 34 6.98 2.85 -11.42
CA VAL A 34 5.80 3.65 -11.75
C VAL A 34 6.04 5.12 -11.43
N GLY A 35 6.62 5.44 -10.28
CA GLY A 35 6.98 6.79 -9.87
C GLY A 35 7.97 7.45 -10.84
N VAL A 36 9.01 6.71 -11.27
CA VAL A 36 9.97 7.21 -12.27
C VAL A 36 9.27 7.49 -13.61
N MET A 37 8.38 6.61 -14.07
CA MET A 37 7.62 6.80 -15.30
C MET A 37 6.70 8.03 -15.22
N LEU A 38 6.00 8.22 -14.10
CA LEU A 38 5.15 9.40 -13.87
C LEU A 38 5.99 10.68 -13.82
N GLN A 39 7.14 10.65 -13.17
CA GLN A 39 8.03 11.80 -13.07
C GLN A 39 8.58 12.22 -14.44
N LEU A 40 9.03 11.27 -15.26
CA LEU A 40 9.49 11.54 -16.63
C LEU A 40 8.37 12.12 -17.51
N ARG A 41 7.12 11.73 -17.24
CA ARG A 41 5.92 12.26 -17.92
C ARG A 41 5.44 13.61 -17.37
N ARG A 42 6.17 14.22 -16.42
CA ARG A 42 5.77 15.45 -15.70
C ARG A 42 4.44 15.33 -14.93
N MET A 43 4.10 14.10 -14.53
CA MET A 43 2.87 13.72 -13.83
C MET A 43 3.12 13.41 -12.34
N SER A 44 4.03 14.14 -11.71
CA SER A 44 4.47 13.88 -10.32
C SER A 44 3.33 13.93 -9.29
N LEU A 45 2.36 14.83 -9.50
CA LEU A 45 1.20 15.03 -8.61
C LEU A 45 0.12 13.93 -8.74
N ILE A 46 0.16 13.10 -9.78
CA ILE A 46 -0.85 12.05 -9.95
C ILE A 46 -0.77 11.04 -8.81
N GLY A 47 0.43 10.73 -8.31
CA GLY A 47 0.59 9.80 -7.18
C GLY A 47 -0.06 10.30 -5.87
N ASP A 48 -0.04 11.62 -5.64
CA ASP A 48 -0.66 12.24 -4.47
C ASP A 48 -2.19 12.18 -4.57
N ALA A 49 -2.75 12.57 -5.73
CA ALA A 49 -4.18 12.46 -6.00
C ALA A 49 -4.70 11.02 -5.90
N MET A 50 -3.95 10.06 -6.44
CA MET A 50 -4.30 8.63 -6.35
C MET A 50 -4.30 8.14 -4.90
N SER A 51 -3.35 8.57 -4.07
CA SER A 51 -3.28 8.18 -2.66
C SER A 51 -4.48 8.72 -1.86
N HIS A 52 -4.89 9.96 -2.14
CA HIS A 52 -6.09 10.57 -1.57
C HIS A 52 -7.39 9.88 -1.99
N ALA A 53 -7.43 9.26 -3.17
CA ALA A 53 -8.57 8.49 -3.64
C ALA A 53 -8.61 7.06 -3.09
N ILE A 54 -7.45 6.40 -3.01
CA ILE A 54 -7.35 4.99 -2.60
C ILE A 54 -7.68 4.82 -1.12
N LEU A 55 -7.26 5.74 -0.25
CA LEU A 55 -7.46 5.64 1.20
C LEU A 55 -8.94 5.59 1.63
N PRO A 56 -9.83 6.50 1.17
CA PRO A 56 -11.27 6.39 1.44
C PRO A 56 -11.90 5.16 0.77
N GLY A 57 -11.45 4.76 -0.43
CA GLY A 57 -11.90 3.51 -1.07
C GLY A 57 -11.61 2.27 -0.23
N ALA A 58 -10.41 2.19 0.35
CA ALA A 58 -10.04 1.12 1.28
C ALA A 58 -10.86 1.18 2.59
N ALA A 59 -11.15 2.39 3.10
CA ALA A 59 -12.00 2.57 4.28
C ALA A 59 -13.43 2.07 4.04
N VAL A 60 -14.02 2.37 2.88
CA VAL A 60 -15.34 1.82 2.48
C VAL A 60 -15.28 0.29 2.37
N GLY A 61 -14.21 -0.26 1.77
CA GLY A 61 -13.99 -1.71 1.69
C GLY A 61 -13.89 -2.38 3.06
N PHE A 62 -13.26 -1.72 4.04
CA PHE A 62 -13.21 -2.19 5.43
C PHE A 62 -14.61 -2.23 6.07
N LEU A 63 -15.38 -1.15 5.92
CA LEU A 63 -16.73 -1.04 6.47
C LEU A 63 -17.67 -2.12 5.90
N LEU A 64 -17.63 -2.35 4.58
CA LEU A 64 -18.46 -3.35 3.92
C LEU A 64 -18.09 -4.78 4.32
N ALA A 65 -16.82 -5.06 4.60
CA ALA A 65 -16.38 -6.37 5.03
C ALA A 65 -16.71 -6.68 6.50
N GLY A 66 -17.09 -5.68 7.30
CA GLY A 66 -17.38 -5.84 8.73
C GLY A 66 -16.15 -6.24 9.57
N GLY A 67 -14.93 -6.06 9.03
CA GLY A 67 -13.70 -6.50 9.67
C GLY A 67 -12.46 -6.28 8.81
N LEU A 68 -11.30 -6.71 9.32
CA LEU A 68 -9.99 -6.54 8.67
C LEU A 68 -9.81 -7.53 7.50
N SER A 69 -10.53 -7.31 6.40
CA SER A 69 -10.41 -8.10 5.18
C SER A 69 -9.50 -7.42 4.16
N LEU A 70 -8.32 -8.01 3.94
CA LEU A 70 -7.32 -7.48 3.02
C LEU A 70 -7.83 -7.39 1.57
N THR A 71 -8.67 -8.34 1.16
CA THR A 71 -9.23 -8.39 -0.19
C THR A 71 -10.29 -7.33 -0.42
N ALA A 72 -11.19 -7.11 0.55
CA ALA A 72 -12.22 -6.09 0.43
C ALA A 72 -11.64 -4.67 0.45
N MET A 73 -10.67 -4.41 1.35
CA MET A 73 -9.95 -3.14 1.40
C MET A 73 -9.15 -2.90 0.11
N GLY A 74 -8.46 -3.93 -0.40
CA GLY A 74 -7.72 -3.86 -1.65
C GLY A 74 -8.62 -3.57 -2.85
N LEU A 75 -9.77 -4.26 -2.95
CA LEU A 75 -10.76 -4.02 -4.01
C LEU A 75 -11.32 -2.60 -3.95
N GLY A 76 -11.71 -2.13 -2.76
CA GLY A 76 -12.20 -0.75 -2.58
C GLY A 76 -11.18 0.30 -2.99
N GLY A 77 -9.91 0.10 -2.62
CA GLY A 77 -8.80 0.95 -3.05
C GLY A 77 -8.57 0.94 -4.56
N ILE A 78 -8.57 -0.25 -5.18
CA ILE A 78 -8.40 -0.40 -6.64
C ILE A 78 -9.54 0.28 -7.40
N VAL A 79 -10.79 0.07 -6.99
CA VAL A 79 -11.96 0.69 -7.64
C VAL A 79 -11.91 2.20 -7.53
N ALA A 80 -11.58 2.74 -6.36
CA ALA A 80 -11.45 4.19 -6.17
C ALA A 80 -10.30 4.79 -7.00
N GLY A 81 -9.13 4.14 -7.00
CA GLY A 81 -7.99 4.57 -7.81
C GLY A 81 -8.27 4.52 -9.31
N LEU A 82 -8.87 3.44 -9.81
CA LEU A 82 -9.28 3.32 -11.21
C LEU A 82 -10.34 4.36 -11.59
N GLY A 83 -11.28 4.66 -10.69
CA GLY A 83 -12.28 5.71 -10.90
C GLY A 83 -11.64 7.07 -11.13
N VAL A 84 -10.64 7.44 -10.33
CA VAL A 84 -9.90 8.70 -10.51
C VAL A 84 -9.02 8.68 -11.76
N ALA A 85 -8.40 7.54 -12.09
CA ALA A 85 -7.59 7.43 -13.30
C ALA A 85 -8.41 7.55 -14.61
N LEU A 86 -9.72 7.30 -14.55
CA LEU A 86 -10.62 7.37 -15.71
C LEU A 86 -11.32 8.74 -15.88
N LEU A 87 -11.25 9.60 -14.86
CA LEU A 87 -11.79 10.97 -14.87
C LEU A 87 -10.76 11.95 -15.42
#